data_AF-A0AAV7W612-F1
#
_entry.id   AF-A0AAV7W612-F1
#
_cell.length_a   1.000
_cell.length_b   1.000
_cell.length_c   1.000
_cell.angle_alpha   90.00
_cell.angle_beta   90.00
_cell.angle_gamma   90.00
#
_symmetry.space_group_name_H-M   'P 1'
#
loop_
_entity.id
_entity.type
_entity.pdbx_description
1 polymer ?
#
loop_
_entity_poly.entity_id
_entity_poly.type
_entity_poly.pdbx_seq_one_letter_code
_entity_poly.pdbx_strand_id
1 'polypeptide(L)' 'DSAYPNRLWLSAPLGNPTTSGEVHFNEAYGRTRKLVEQAFGLLKARFCCLDKTGGALLYSPDK' A
#
# COMPACT_ATOMS: atom_id res chain seq x y z
N ASP A 1 4.10 -5.01 6.70
CA ASP A 1 3.14 -4.02 6.16
C ASP A 1 1.89 -4.04 7.02
N SER A 2 1.83 -3.16 8.02
CA SER A 2 0.71 -3.09 8.96
C SER A 2 -0.45 -2.23 8.47
N ALA A 3 -0.19 -1.34 7.50
CA ALA A 3 -1.20 -0.41 7.01
C ALA A 3 -2.13 -1.07 5.98
N TYR A 4 -1.58 -1.92 5.10
CA TYR A 4 -2.34 -2.61 4.05
C TYR A 4 -1.91 -4.08 3.95
N PRO A 5 -2.44 -4.97 4.80
CA PRO A 5 -2.07 -6.38 4.77
C PRO A 5 -2.43 -6.99 3.41
N ASN A 6 -1.48 -7.73 2.84
CA ASN A 6 -1.71 -8.45 1.60
C ASN A 6 -2.78 -9.54 1.83
N ARG A 7 -3.90 -9.44 1.11
CA ARG A 7 -5.02 -10.37 1.26
C ARG A 7 -4.77 -11.60 0.41
N LEU A 8 -5.35 -12.74 0.80
CA LEU A 8 -5.20 -14.02 0.08
C LEU A 8 -5.66 -13.97 -1.39
N TRP A 9 -6.53 -13.02 -1.74
CA TRP A 9 -7.02 -12.79 -3.10
C TRP A 9 -6.18 -11.80 -3.90
N LEU A 10 -5.16 -11.20 -3.30
CA LEU A 10 -4.25 -10.26 -3.95
C LEU A 10 -2.91 -10.96 -4.21
N SER A 11 -2.30 -10.70 -5.37
CA SER A 11 -1.01 -11.32 -5.71
C SER A 11 0.04 -10.97 -4.66
N ALA A 12 0.75 -11.97 -4.15
CA ALA A 12 1.80 -11.79 -3.16
C ALA A 12 3.19 -11.98 -3.77
N PRO A 13 4.20 -11.25 -3.29
CA PRO A 13 5.57 -11.52 -3.67
C PRO A 13 5.94 -12.94 -3.25
N LEU A 14 6.63 -13.64 -4.14
CA LEU A 14 7.05 -15.02 -3.94
C LEU A 14 8.18 -15.05 -2.91
N GLY A 15 8.05 -15.86 -1.86
CA GLY A 15 9.01 -15.89 -0.75
C GLY A 15 10.38 -16.43 -1.13
N ASN A 16 10.43 -17.42 -2.02
CA ASN A 16 11.65 -18.06 -2.49
C ASN A 16 11.64 -18.16 -4.03
N PRO A 17 11.84 -17.03 -4.74
CA PRO A 17 11.88 -17.04 -6.19
C PRO A 17 13.11 -17.85 -6.64
N THR A 18 12.88 -18.91 -7.41
CA THR A 18 13.92 -19.81 -7.94
C THR A 18 14.07 -19.68 -9.45
N THR A 19 13.01 -19.24 -10.14
CA THR A 19 13.03 -19.02 -11.59
C THR A 19 13.26 -17.55 -11.92
N SER A 20 13.91 -17.26 -13.05
CA SER A 20 14.10 -15.88 -13.54
C SER A 20 12.78 -15.10 -13.68
N GLY A 21 11.70 -15.77 -14.10
CA GLY A 21 10.37 -15.17 -14.17
C GLY A 21 9.80 -14.77 -12.82
N GLU A 22 10.07 -15.54 -11.76
CA GLU A 22 9.64 -15.25 -10.40
C GLU A 22 10.40 -14.07 -9.81
N VAL A 23 11.70 -13.98 -10.08
CA VAL A 23 12.53 -12.82 -9.72
C VAL A 23 11.99 -11.58 -10.43
N HIS A 24 11.75 -11.64 -11.73
CA HIS A 24 11.22 -10.51 -12.50
C HIS A 24 9.84 -10.08 -12.01
N PHE A 25 8.97 -11.03 -11.67
CA PHE A 25 7.69 -10.76 -11.06
C PHE A 25 7.83 -10.01 -9.73
N ASN A 26 8.69 -10.49 -8.82
CA ASN A 26 8.92 -9.84 -7.53
C ASN A 26 9.49 -8.42 -7.69
N GLU A 27 10.40 -8.20 -8.65
CA GLU A 27 10.92 -6.87 -8.95
C GLU A 27 9.82 -5.92 -9.45
N ALA A 28 8.99 -6.37 -10.40
CA ALA A 28 7.86 -5.59 -10.92
C ALA A 28 6.83 -5.30 -9.83
N TYR A 29 6.56 -6.28 -8.97
CA TYR A 29 5.68 -6.15 -7.82
C TYR A 29 6.21 -5.08 -6.84
N GLY A 30 7.51 -5.15 -6.51
CA GLY A 30 8.18 -4.17 -5.64
C GLY A 30 8.12 -2.74 -6.19
N ARG A 31 8.37 -2.55 -7.50
CA ARG A 31 8.25 -1.25 -8.17
C ARG A 31 6.84 -0.68 -8.08
N THR A 32 5.84 -1.52 -8.40
CA THR A 32 4.42 -1.14 -8.34
C THR A 32 4.02 -0.74 -6.92
N ARG A 33 4.42 -1.54 -5.94
CA ARG A 33 4.13 -1.28 -4.52
C ARG A 33 4.74 0.03 -4.04
N LYS A 34 5.99 0.32 -4.39
CA LYS A 34 6.65 1.59 -4.04
C LYS A 34 5.89 2.80 -4.60
N LEU A 35 5.42 2.72 -5.85
CA LEU A 35 4.64 3.80 -6.47
C LEU A 35 3.32 4.02 -5.74
N VAL A 36 2.61 2.94 -5.39
CA VAL A 36 1.37 3.00 -4.62
C VAL A 36 1.60 3.62 -3.23
N GLU A 37 2.61 3.17 -2.49
CA GLU A 37 2.97 3.71 -1.18
C GLU A 37 3.30 5.20 -1.25
N GLN A 38 4.07 5.63 -2.26
CA GLN A 38 4.39 7.05 -2.48
C GLN A 38 3.13 7.88 -2.78
N ALA A 39 2.24 7.39 -3.64
CA ALA A 39 0.99 8.07 -3.96
C ALA A 39 0.10 8.25 -2.72
N PHE A 40 -0.05 7.19 -1.91
CA PHE A 40 -0.78 7.28 -0.64
C PHE A 40 -0.10 8.19 0.38
N GLY A 41 1.23 8.24 0.42
CA GLY A 41 1.98 9.19 1.23
C GLY A 41 1.66 10.63 0.86
N LEU A 42 1.67 10.96 -0.43
CA LEU A 42 1.31 12.30 -0.93
C LEU A 42 -0.14 12.66 -0.60
N LEU A 43 -1.07 11.72 -0.76
CA LEU A 43 -2.48 11.94 -0.42
C LEU A 43 -2.66 12.22 1.07
N LYS A 44 -2.03 11.45 1.95
CA LYS A 44 -2.09 11.67 3.41
C LYS A 44 -1.45 13.00 3.82
N ALA A 45 -0.34 13.38 3.19
CA ALA A 45 0.32 14.66 3.44
C ALA A 45 -0.54 15.86 3.01
N ARG A 46 -1.29 15.72 1.89
CA ARG A 46 -2.19 16.77 1.40
C ARG A 46 -3.51 16.83 2.18
N PHE A 47 -4.03 15.67 2.56
CA PHE A 47 -5.31 15.52 3.26
C PHE A 47 -5.05 14.87 4.61
N CYS A 48 -4.65 15.66 5.61
CA CYS A 48 -4.28 15.18 6.95
C CYS A 48 -5.37 14.32 7.62
N CYS A 49 -6.63 14.50 7.23
CA CYS A 49 -7.76 13.69 7.70
C CYS A 49 -7.71 12.21 7.26
N LEU A 50 -6.88 11.87 6.26
CA LEU A 50 -6.57 10.50 5.84
C LEU A 50 -5.38 9.89 6.59
N ASP A 51 -4.64 10.71 7.33
CA ASP A 51 -3.53 10.27 8.16
C ASP A 51 -4.01 9.96 9.58
N LYS A 52 -3.59 8.81 10.11
CA LYS A 52 -3.93 8.41 11.49
C LYS A 52 -3.24 9.30 12.52
N THR A 53 -2.11 9.90 12.17
CA THR A 53 -1.34 10.81 13.04
C THR A 53 -1.74 12.28 12.91
N GLY A 54 -2.35 12.69 11.78
CA GLY A 54 -2.65 14.08 11.46
C GLY A 54 -3.98 14.63 11.98
N GLY A 55 -4.77 13.82 12.68
CA GLY A 55 -6.12 14.14 13.14
C GLY A 55 -7.17 13.43 12.30
N ALA A 56 -7.93 12.53 12.93
CA ALA A 56 -9.02 11.84 12.28
C ALA A 56 -10.05 12.85 11.74
N LEU A 57 -10.66 12.51 10.60
CA LEU A 57 -11.72 13.30 9.98
C LEU A 57 -12.85 13.53 11.02
N LEU A 58 -12.94 14.73 11.57
CA LEU A 58 -13.89 15.08 12.66
C LEU A 58 -15.34 15.15 12.20
N TYR A 59 -15.59 14.89 10.91
CA TYR A 59 -16.93 14.88 10.36
C TYR A 59 -17.57 13.51 10.56
N SER A 60 -18.55 13.49 11.47
CA SER A 60 -19.54 12.42 11.56
C SER A 60 -20.76 12.89 10.77
N PRO A 61 -21.16 12.23 9.66
CA PRO A 61 -22.40 12.58 9.00
C PRO A 61 -23.57 12.14 9.88
N ASP A 62 -24.13 13.06 10.65
CA ASP A 62 -25.46 12.89 11.22
C ASP A 62 -26.50 13.00 10.09
N LYS A 63 -27.46 12.07 10.10
CA LYS A 63 -28.48 11.91 9.06
C LYS A 63 -29.61 12.92 9.20
#